data_AF-K0ESL3-F1
#
_entry.id   AF-K0ESL3-F1
#
_cell.length_a   1.000
_cell.length_b   1.000
_cell.length_c   1.000
_cell.angle_alpha   90.00
_cell.angle_beta   90.00
_cell.angle_gamma   90.00
#
_symmetry.space_group_name_H-M   'P 1'
#
loop_
_entity.id
_entity.type
_entity.pdbx_description
1 polymer ?
#
loop_
_entity_poly.entity_id
_entity_poly.type
_entity_poly.pdbx_seq_one_letter_code
_entity_poly.pdbx_strand_id
1 'polypeptide(L)'
;MAEGRWQLWHDAASLDDAAREWTTLADRVQATADRLIAESKSVVAEWQGQSAESYQAHRGRVVAEFDAAYDIAVKVSAGVQFIAASVRIAQGQLDQSWATVSHIPHSGSPSGAVRFEPRDDTEAELVRAAGIRATEIRAGLDNSLGGDRQTLIDATAQWQAISAAFEPITQNGADPFMLPEDIDTVGVITVGNKTYINTGAGNDEITIGDDPFSDGTLVTINGKSYVVPKGQEIVVRTGAGDDHVNVPGGTQVNFTVLGGSGVDRIKTGAGADRVLGGRDNDEIETGAGRDAVLAGLGRDYVDGQGDDDLLSGGAGNDTVYGLGGNDRLLGGRGQDYLEGGTGNDTVVGGDGNDIMSGGRDNDALFGGAGNDTSYAGAGRDSTYGGTGIDTSYQESGDRSDAGTENIVTVQLSNEARFIAIEGSPEFVTRAEADLEMLRSSPAGQQMLAEMQRAHDNSGFLGIGRDNLTITEYPGNDNSTAPIPHLGNNKIEYSPRMDSINDGPPVAILYHEMAHVYDYMTGNFDETPYTGADSLDHQQRQGERVAVGLPVDHDHDPNTPEIIDPDHRIELTENGLRRELGAPNRDHYR
;
A
#
# COMPACT_ATOMS: atom_id res chain seq x y z
N MET A 1 -2.48 39.13 -2.09
CA MET A 1 -2.92 38.83 -3.47
C MET A 1 -1.66 38.74 -4.30
N ALA A 2 -1.46 37.62 -5.01
CA ALA A 2 -0.27 37.32 -5.81
C ALA A 2 0.20 38.53 -6.62
N GLU A 3 1.47 38.93 -6.49
CA GLU A 3 2.05 40.13 -7.13
C GLU A 3 2.37 39.93 -8.63
N GLY A 4 1.47 39.26 -9.35
CA GLY A 4 1.45 39.17 -10.82
C GLY A 4 2.77 38.82 -11.46
N ARG A 5 3.19 39.63 -12.44
CA ARG A 5 4.43 39.44 -13.22
C ARG A 5 5.70 39.44 -12.37
N TRP A 6 5.67 40.01 -11.16
CA TRP A 6 6.83 40.15 -10.27
C TRP A 6 6.95 39.04 -9.22
N GLN A 7 5.95 38.16 -9.10
CA GLN A 7 6.03 37.00 -8.22
C GLN A 7 6.06 35.72 -9.04
N LEU A 8 7.11 34.93 -8.86
CA LEU A 8 7.11 33.54 -9.26
C LEU A 8 6.29 32.79 -8.20
N TRP A 9 5.35 31.96 -8.65
CA TRP A 9 4.70 30.99 -7.75
C TRP A 9 5.75 29.92 -7.48
N HIS A 10 6.63 30.20 -6.53
CA HIS A 10 7.80 29.37 -6.26
C HIS A 10 7.63 28.66 -4.93
N ASP A 11 8.12 27.43 -4.88
CA ASP A 11 8.54 26.81 -3.65
C ASP A 11 9.99 26.35 -3.82
N ALA A 12 10.90 27.31 -3.81
CA ALA A 12 12.32 27.00 -3.90
C ALA A 12 12.82 26.22 -2.68
N ALA A 13 12.05 26.15 -1.58
CA ALA A 13 12.39 25.34 -0.42
C ALA A 13 12.06 23.87 -0.69
N SER A 14 10.89 23.54 -1.26
CA SER A 14 10.58 22.16 -1.64
C SER A 14 11.53 21.60 -2.71
N LEU A 15 12.04 22.44 -3.62
CA LEU A 15 13.10 22.03 -4.54
C LEU A 15 14.41 21.69 -3.82
N ASP A 16 14.81 22.49 -2.82
CA ASP A 16 15.99 22.16 -2.00
C ASP A 16 15.79 20.86 -1.22
N ASP A 17 14.59 20.65 -0.68
CA ASP A 17 14.23 19.43 0.03
C ASP A 17 14.29 18.22 -0.91
N ALA A 18 13.71 18.32 -2.11
CA ALA A 18 13.81 17.27 -3.13
C ALA A 18 15.27 16.95 -3.48
N ALA A 19 16.13 17.97 -3.66
CA ALA A 19 17.54 17.75 -3.94
C ALA A 19 18.27 17.05 -2.76
N ARG A 20 17.91 17.39 -1.52
CA ARG A 20 18.44 16.73 -0.32
C ARG A 20 18.02 15.27 -0.25
N GLU A 21 16.78 14.94 -0.61
CA GLU A 21 16.32 13.55 -0.69
C GLU A 21 17.06 12.76 -1.78
N TRP A 22 17.29 13.34 -2.96
CA TRP A 22 18.11 12.71 -4.01
C TRP A 22 19.56 12.48 -3.57
N THR A 23 20.12 13.39 -2.79
CA THR A 23 21.46 13.21 -2.18
C THR A 23 21.46 12.05 -1.20
N THR A 24 20.43 11.97 -0.35
CA THR A 24 20.26 10.87 0.61
C THR A 24 20.09 9.52 -0.10
N LEU A 25 19.35 9.50 -1.22
CA LEU A 25 19.21 8.31 -2.05
C LEU A 25 20.57 7.88 -2.64
N ALA A 26 21.36 8.81 -3.16
CA ALA A 26 22.70 8.53 -3.67
C ALA A 26 23.56 7.86 -2.59
N ASP A 27 23.60 8.43 -1.38
CA ASP A 27 24.35 7.88 -0.25
C ASP A 27 23.89 6.46 0.11
N ARG A 28 22.57 6.21 0.12
CA ARG A 28 21.99 4.88 0.42
C ARG A 28 22.35 3.84 -0.65
N VAL A 29 22.29 4.23 -1.93
CA VAL A 29 22.63 3.36 -3.06
C VAL A 29 24.11 2.97 -2.99
N GLN A 30 25.00 3.94 -2.79
CA GLN A 30 26.43 3.68 -2.65
C GLN A 30 26.72 2.77 -1.44
N ALA A 31 26.11 3.07 -0.28
CA ALA A 31 26.29 2.25 0.92
C ALA A 31 25.80 0.80 0.71
N THR A 32 24.77 0.62 -0.11
CA THR A 32 24.24 -0.71 -0.45
C THR A 32 25.21 -1.48 -1.36
N ALA A 33 25.75 -0.83 -2.39
CA ALA A 33 26.78 -1.41 -3.25
C ALA A 33 28.03 -1.82 -2.44
N ASP A 34 28.51 -0.92 -1.58
CA ASP A 34 29.67 -1.16 -0.72
C ASP A 34 29.44 -2.33 0.24
N ARG A 35 28.24 -2.42 0.83
CA ARG A 35 27.84 -3.53 1.71
C ARG A 35 27.81 -4.85 0.94
N LEU A 36 27.19 -4.90 -0.23
CA LEU A 36 27.15 -6.10 -1.08
C LEU A 36 28.57 -6.58 -1.44
N ILE A 37 29.46 -5.65 -1.78
CA ILE A 37 30.86 -5.95 -2.05
C ILE A 37 31.55 -6.49 -0.78
N ALA A 38 31.34 -5.86 0.37
CA ALA A 38 31.97 -6.24 1.63
C ALA A 38 31.52 -7.62 2.12
N GLU A 39 30.22 -7.88 2.14
CA GLU A 39 29.62 -9.12 2.64
C GLU A 39 29.89 -10.32 1.71
N SER A 40 29.95 -10.09 0.40
CA SER A 40 30.25 -11.16 -0.55
C SER A 40 31.73 -11.59 -0.57
N LYS A 41 32.66 -10.80 -0.01
CA LYS A 41 34.11 -11.12 -0.05
C LYS A 41 34.44 -12.47 0.58
N SER A 42 33.87 -12.77 1.75
CA SER A 42 34.13 -14.02 2.47
C SER A 42 33.57 -15.22 1.71
N VAL A 43 32.34 -15.09 1.18
CA VAL A 43 31.66 -16.14 0.42
C VAL A 43 32.44 -16.50 -0.84
N VAL A 44 33.00 -15.50 -1.52
CA VAL A 44 33.63 -15.66 -2.83
C VAL A 44 35.09 -16.12 -2.74
N ALA A 45 35.76 -15.86 -1.63
CA ALA A 45 37.18 -16.19 -1.47
C ALA A 45 37.46 -17.70 -1.60
N GLU A 46 36.52 -18.54 -1.17
CA GLU A 46 36.67 -20.01 -1.16
C GLU A 46 35.76 -20.71 -2.18
N TRP A 47 34.73 -20.04 -2.69
CA TRP A 47 33.78 -20.62 -3.63
C TRP A 47 34.34 -20.66 -5.07
N GLN A 48 34.35 -21.85 -5.66
CA GLN A 48 34.85 -22.10 -7.02
C GLN A 48 33.81 -22.84 -7.87
N GLY A 49 33.97 -22.77 -9.20
CA GLY A 49 33.13 -23.47 -10.17
C GLY A 49 32.12 -22.56 -10.87
N GLN A 50 31.28 -23.15 -11.73
CA GLN A 50 30.35 -22.42 -12.59
C GLN A 50 29.33 -21.58 -11.81
N SER A 51 28.86 -22.07 -10.66
CA SER A 51 27.94 -21.32 -9.79
C SER A 51 28.62 -20.10 -9.17
N ALA A 52 29.88 -20.22 -8.73
CA ALA A 52 30.68 -19.10 -8.26
C ALA A 52 30.89 -18.05 -9.36
N GLU A 53 31.25 -18.49 -10.58
CA GLU A 53 31.44 -17.60 -11.74
C GLU A 53 30.14 -16.87 -12.12
N SER A 54 29.01 -17.58 -12.11
CA SER A 54 27.69 -16.99 -12.36
C SER A 54 27.31 -15.98 -11.27
N TYR A 55 27.54 -16.30 -9.99
CA TYR A 55 27.33 -15.36 -8.88
C TYR A 55 28.21 -14.12 -9.04
N GLN A 56 29.49 -14.27 -9.40
CA GLN A 56 30.38 -13.14 -9.65
C GLN A 56 29.88 -12.24 -10.78
N ALA A 57 29.39 -12.82 -11.88
CA ALA A 57 28.85 -12.06 -13.00
C ALA A 57 27.59 -11.28 -12.58
N HIS A 58 26.65 -11.95 -11.91
CA HIS A 58 25.41 -11.32 -11.42
C HIS A 58 25.71 -10.22 -10.40
N ARG A 59 26.55 -10.49 -9.39
CA ARG A 59 26.97 -9.48 -8.41
C ARG A 59 27.65 -8.28 -9.09
N GLY A 60 28.51 -8.53 -10.08
CA GLY A 60 29.18 -7.48 -10.85
C GLY A 60 28.19 -6.58 -11.60
N ARG A 61 27.13 -7.17 -12.18
CA ARG A 61 26.02 -6.43 -12.80
C ARG A 61 25.29 -5.57 -11.77
N VAL A 62 24.86 -6.16 -10.65
CA VAL A 62 24.14 -5.44 -9.58
C VAL A 62 24.94 -4.24 -9.06
N VAL A 63 26.24 -4.43 -8.78
CA VAL A 63 27.12 -3.34 -8.33
C VAL A 63 27.22 -2.23 -9.37
N ALA A 64 27.43 -2.57 -10.65
CA ALA A 64 27.55 -1.56 -11.72
C ALA A 64 26.26 -0.74 -11.88
N GLU A 65 25.10 -1.36 -11.65
CA GLU A 65 23.80 -0.69 -11.76
C GLU A 65 23.52 0.19 -10.53
N PHE A 66 23.98 -0.20 -9.33
CA PHE A 66 24.00 0.71 -8.18
C PHE A 66 24.93 1.91 -8.41
N ASP A 67 26.12 1.72 -8.99
CA ASP A 67 27.01 2.84 -9.33
C ASP A 67 26.34 3.78 -10.35
N ALA A 68 25.63 3.24 -11.34
CA ALA A 68 24.86 4.04 -12.29
C ALA A 68 23.70 4.80 -11.63
N ALA A 69 22.97 4.14 -10.72
CA ALA A 69 21.90 4.76 -9.94
C ALA A 69 22.41 5.89 -9.04
N TYR A 70 23.59 5.73 -8.42
CA TYR A 70 24.28 6.78 -7.69
C TYR A 70 24.58 7.99 -8.59
N ASP A 71 25.18 7.76 -9.77
CA ASP A 71 25.50 8.82 -10.72
C ASP A 71 24.25 9.58 -11.20
N ILE A 72 23.13 8.88 -11.39
CA ILE A 72 21.84 9.48 -11.73
C ILE A 72 21.34 10.34 -10.57
N ALA A 73 21.30 9.80 -9.36
CA ALA A 73 20.80 10.50 -8.17
C ALA A 73 21.59 11.80 -7.89
N VAL A 74 22.92 11.75 -8.03
CA VAL A 74 23.79 12.94 -7.90
C VAL A 74 23.47 13.99 -8.98
N LYS A 75 23.29 13.56 -10.24
CA LYS A 75 22.93 14.48 -11.33
C LYS A 75 21.57 15.13 -11.11
N VAL A 76 20.58 14.36 -10.66
CA VAL A 76 19.23 14.89 -10.36
C VAL A 76 19.30 15.88 -9.21
N SER A 77 19.96 15.53 -8.09
CA SER A 77 20.18 16.44 -6.97
C SER A 77 20.80 17.76 -7.43
N ALA A 78 21.90 17.71 -8.19
CA ALA A 78 22.56 18.91 -8.70
C ALA A 78 21.65 19.72 -9.63
N GLY A 79 20.93 19.06 -10.55
CA GLY A 79 19.99 19.71 -11.46
C GLY A 79 18.88 20.44 -10.72
N VAL A 80 18.27 19.80 -9.71
CA VAL A 80 17.22 20.41 -8.88
C VAL A 80 17.77 21.60 -8.07
N GLN A 81 18.99 21.52 -7.54
CA GLN A 81 19.65 22.66 -6.86
C GLN A 81 19.87 23.84 -7.81
N PHE A 82 20.29 23.60 -9.06
CA PHE A 82 20.46 24.66 -10.06
C PHE A 82 19.13 25.31 -10.43
N ILE A 83 18.05 24.53 -10.52
CA ILE A 83 16.69 25.05 -10.72
C ILE A 83 16.28 25.94 -9.55
N ALA A 84 16.44 25.47 -8.31
CA ALA A 84 16.10 26.23 -7.11
C ALA A 84 16.89 27.56 -7.04
N ALA A 85 18.19 27.52 -7.35
CA ALA A 85 19.03 28.71 -7.41
C ALA A 85 18.58 29.70 -8.50
N SER A 86 18.27 29.21 -9.70
CA SER A 86 17.79 30.02 -10.82
C SER A 86 16.47 30.73 -10.50
N VAL A 87 15.53 30.00 -9.88
CA VAL A 87 14.25 30.55 -9.42
C VAL A 87 14.45 31.65 -8.38
N ARG A 88 15.33 31.44 -7.39
CA ARG A 88 15.65 32.46 -6.36
C ARG A 88 16.30 33.72 -6.96
N ILE A 89 17.25 33.54 -7.88
CA ILE A 89 17.92 34.67 -8.54
C ILE A 89 16.90 35.48 -9.34
N ALA A 90 16.04 34.81 -10.11
CA ALA A 90 15.00 35.46 -10.89
C ALA A 90 13.99 36.18 -9.96
N GLN A 91 13.56 35.56 -8.86
CA GLN A 91 12.69 36.22 -7.89
C GLN A 91 13.36 37.48 -7.32
N GLY A 92 14.61 37.40 -6.88
CA GLY A 92 15.33 38.57 -6.35
C GLY A 92 15.48 39.71 -7.38
N GLN A 93 15.63 39.39 -8.66
CA GLN A 93 15.64 40.38 -9.74
C GLN A 93 14.24 40.99 -9.98
N LEU A 94 13.18 40.20 -9.86
CA LEU A 94 11.81 40.69 -9.92
C LEU A 94 11.51 41.61 -8.72
N ASP A 95 11.91 41.24 -7.51
CA ASP A 95 11.74 42.08 -6.32
C ASP A 95 12.43 43.44 -6.50
N GLN A 96 13.65 43.45 -7.06
CA GLN A 96 14.35 44.69 -7.41
C GLN A 96 13.60 45.52 -8.47
N SER A 97 13.03 44.87 -9.48
CA SER A 97 12.19 45.54 -10.48
C SER A 97 10.93 46.13 -9.85
N TRP A 98 10.25 45.37 -8.99
CA TRP A 98 9.05 45.79 -8.26
C TRP A 98 9.33 46.99 -7.35
N ALA A 99 10.46 46.99 -6.63
CA ALA A 99 10.85 48.09 -5.75
C ALA A 99 10.96 49.45 -6.49
N THR A 100 11.18 49.44 -7.81
CA THR A 100 11.23 50.68 -8.62
C THR A 100 9.85 51.30 -8.85
N VAL A 101 8.76 50.53 -8.69
CA VAL A 101 7.39 50.96 -9.04
C VAL A 101 6.39 50.77 -7.89
N SER A 102 6.76 50.05 -6.83
CA SER A 102 5.88 49.76 -5.68
C SER A 102 5.38 51.00 -4.95
N HIS A 103 6.04 52.14 -5.10
CA HIS A 103 5.64 53.42 -4.53
C HIS A 103 4.57 54.16 -5.37
N ILE A 104 4.34 53.74 -6.61
CA ILE A 104 3.33 54.33 -7.52
C ILE A 104 1.97 53.76 -7.13
N PRO A 105 0.88 54.56 -7.05
CA PRO A 105 -0.44 54.06 -6.72
C PRO A 105 -0.83 52.87 -7.61
N HIS A 106 -1.30 51.78 -7.01
CA HIS A 106 -1.65 50.56 -7.74
C HIS A 106 -2.74 49.76 -7.02
N SER A 107 -3.45 48.95 -7.79
CA SER A 107 -4.46 48.00 -7.32
C SER A 107 -4.17 46.61 -7.86
N GLY A 108 -4.40 45.57 -7.04
CA GLY A 108 -4.28 44.17 -7.43
C GLY A 108 -5.65 43.54 -7.67
N SER A 109 -5.75 42.60 -8.62
CA SER A 109 -6.90 41.72 -8.77
C SER A 109 -6.71 40.40 -8.00
N PRO A 110 -7.79 39.67 -7.70
CA PRO A 110 -7.71 38.30 -7.16
C PRO A 110 -6.91 37.35 -8.06
N SER A 111 -6.91 37.58 -9.38
CA SER A 111 -6.13 36.82 -10.37
C SER A 111 -4.64 37.22 -10.40
N GLY A 112 -4.20 38.09 -9.49
CA GLY A 112 -2.84 38.59 -9.39
C GLY A 112 -2.45 39.65 -10.42
N ALA A 113 -3.38 40.19 -11.22
CA ALA A 113 -3.06 41.27 -12.14
C ALA A 113 -2.89 42.59 -11.37
N VAL A 114 -1.77 43.30 -11.60
CA VAL A 114 -1.51 44.62 -11.02
C VAL A 114 -1.87 45.71 -12.02
N ARG A 115 -2.69 46.67 -11.61
CA ARG A 115 -3.02 47.88 -12.36
C ARG A 115 -2.47 49.10 -11.64
N PHE A 116 -1.50 49.76 -12.26
CA PHE A 116 -0.93 51.02 -11.79
C PHE A 116 -1.78 52.22 -12.19
N GLU A 117 -1.72 53.27 -11.37
CA GLU A 117 -2.33 54.58 -11.60
C GLU A 117 -1.22 55.67 -11.51
N PRO A 118 -0.39 55.82 -12.56
CA PRO A 118 0.66 56.82 -12.58
C PRO A 118 0.09 58.25 -12.51
N ARG A 119 0.76 59.13 -11.78
CA ARG A 119 0.36 60.54 -11.59
C ARG A 119 0.83 61.45 -12.73
N ASP A 120 1.89 61.05 -13.43
CA ASP A 120 2.48 61.78 -14.56
C ASP A 120 3.16 60.82 -15.55
N ASP A 121 3.68 61.37 -16.65
CA ASP A 121 4.37 60.62 -17.70
C ASP A 121 5.67 59.96 -17.21
N THR A 122 6.30 60.51 -16.17
CA THR A 122 7.55 59.95 -15.62
C THR A 122 7.26 58.66 -14.87
N GLU A 123 6.21 58.64 -14.05
CA GLU A 123 5.73 57.43 -13.38
C GLU A 123 5.22 56.40 -14.39
N ALA A 124 4.50 56.83 -15.43
CA ALA A 124 4.01 55.93 -16.46
C ALA A 124 5.17 55.22 -17.18
N GLU A 125 6.25 55.96 -17.44
CA GLU A 125 7.47 55.42 -18.05
C GLU A 125 8.22 54.46 -17.10
N LEU A 126 8.29 54.76 -15.80
CA LEU A 126 8.85 53.84 -14.80
C LEU A 126 8.09 52.50 -14.76
N VAL A 127 6.75 52.55 -14.74
CA VAL A 127 5.89 51.35 -14.79
C VAL A 127 6.14 50.55 -16.06
N ARG A 128 6.21 51.22 -17.21
CA ARG A 128 6.48 50.57 -18.50
C ARG A 128 7.85 49.87 -18.51
N ALA A 129 8.89 50.57 -18.06
CA ALA A 129 10.25 50.04 -18.02
C ALA A 129 10.38 48.84 -17.04
N ALA A 130 9.80 48.94 -15.85
CA ALA A 130 9.77 47.84 -14.89
C ALA A 130 9.01 46.62 -15.42
N GLY A 131 7.90 46.86 -16.14
CA GLY A 131 7.13 45.81 -16.78
C GLY A 131 7.92 45.07 -17.87
N ILE A 132 8.65 45.80 -18.73
CA ILE A 132 9.55 45.20 -19.73
C ILE A 132 10.64 44.38 -19.05
N ARG A 133 11.29 44.96 -18.04
CA ARG A 133 12.35 44.28 -17.28
C ARG A 133 11.85 43.00 -16.62
N ALA A 134 10.64 43.01 -16.04
CA ALA A 134 10.04 41.81 -15.47
C ALA A 134 9.82 40.72 -16.53
N THR A 135 9.38 41.09 -17.74
CA THR A 135 9.26 40.16 -18.87
C THR A 135 10.61 39.60 -19.31
N GLU A 136 11.66 40.41 -19.37
CA GLU A 136 13.02 39.96 -19.71
C GLU A 136 13.59 38.99 -18.67
N ILE A 137 13.38 39.26 -17.38
CA ILE A 137 13.82 38.36 -16.29
C ILE A 137 13.15 36.99 -16.41
N ARG A 138 11.83 36.96 -16.66
CA ARG A 138 11.09 35.69 -16.82
C ARG A 138 11.53 34.92 -18.06
N ALA A 139 11.73 35.59 -19.19
CA ALA A 139 12.27 34.95 -20.39
C ALA A 139 13.69 34.41 -20.18
N GLY A 140 14.52 35.12 -19.40
CA GLY A 140 15.84 34.64 -18.98
C GLY A 140 15.76 33.39 -18.11
N LEU A 141 14.84 33.36 -17.14
CA LEU A 141 14.57 32.19 -16.31
C LEU A 141 14.11 31.00 -17.15
N ASP A 142 13.14 31.18 -18.05
CA ASP A 142 12.61 30.11 -18.90
C ASP A 142 13.73 29.45 -19.74
N ASN A 143 14.66 30.25 -20.27
CA ASN A 143 15.82 29.74 -21.01
C ASN A 143 16.78 28.93 -20.13
N SER A 144 17.01 29.36 -18.88
CA SER A 144 17.84 28.63 -17.92
C SER A 144 17.22 27.29 -17.56
N LEU A 145 15.93 27.33 -17.18
CA LEU A 145 15.17 26.14 -16.80
C LEU A 145 15.04 25.13 -17.94
N GLY A 146 15.04 25.59 -19.20
CA GLY A 146 15.02 24.69 -20.37
C GLY A 146 16.22 23.73 -20.43
N GLY A 147 17.42 24.19 -20.06
CA GLY A 147 18.61 23.34 -20.01
C GLY A 147 18.57 22.35 -18.84
N ASP A 148 18.18 22.82 -17.67
CA ASP A 148 18.06 21.97 -16.47
C ASP A 148 16.98 20.89 -16.65
N ARG A 149 15.86 21.26 -17.30
CA ARG A 149 14.79 20.32 -17.67
C ARG A 149 15.30 19.17 -18.53
N GLN A 150 16.15 19.44 -19.54
CA GLN A 150 16.69 18.37 -20.38
C GLN A 150 17.57 17.41 -19.58
N THR A 151 18.34 17.93 -18.63
CA THR A 151 19.17 17.10 -17.72
C THR A 151 18.29 16.16 -16.90
N LEU A 152 17.17 16.64 -16.37
CA LEU A 152 16.23 15.81 -15.62
C LEU A 152 15.55 14.75 -16.52
N ILE A 153 15.15 15.12 -17.74
CA ILE A 153 14.58 14.16 -18.71
C ILE A 153 15.57 13.04 -19.02
N ASP A 154 16.83 13.38 -19.29
CA ASP A 154 17.87 12.39 -19.60
C ASP A 154 18.15 11.48 -18.40
N ALA A 155 18.15 12.03 -17.18
CA ALA A 155 18.32 11.27 -15.95
C ALA A 155 17.15 10.31 -15.68
N THR A 156 15.90 10.76 -15.89
CA THR A 156 14.71 9.90 -15.78
C THR A 156 14.78 8.74 -16.78
N ALA A 157 15.16 9.00 -18.03
CA ALA A 157 15.31 7.95 -19.03
C ALA A 157 16.40 6.92 -18.65
N GLN A 158 17.49 7.37 -18.04
CA GLN A 158 18.54 6.49 -17.52
C GLN A 158 18.03 5.62 -16.36
N TRP A 159 17.28 6.22 -15.42
CA TRP A 159 16.69 5.47 -14.31
C TRP A 159 15.72 4.39 -14.80
N GLN A 160 14.83 4.75 -15.72
CA GLN A 160 13.91 3.81 -16.35
C GLN A 160 14.63 2.67 -17.08
N ALA A 161 15.77 2.94 -17.71
CA ALA A 161 16.57 1.90 -18.35
C ALA A 161 17.15 0.90 -17.33
N ILE A 162 17.57 1.36 -16.15
CA ILE A 162 17.99 0.47 -15.05
C ILE A 162 16.80 -0.39 -14.62
N SER A 163 15.65 0.22 -14.31
CA SER A 163 14.45 -0.51 -13.92
C SER A 163 14.06 -1.58 -14.95
N ALA A 164 13.99 -1.21 -16.24
CA ALA A 164 13.67 -2.12 -17.33
C ALA A 164 14.69 -3.27 -17.48
N ALA A 165 15.96 -3.06 -17.12
CA ALA A 165 16.97 -4.11 -17.17
C ALA A 165 16.76 -5.20 -16.09
N PHE A 166 16.14 -4.85 -14.96
CA PHE A 166 15.79 -5.76 -13.87
C PHE A 166 14.35 -6.29 -13.96
N GLU A 167 13.54 -5.74 -14.87
CA GLU A 167 12.15 -6.17 -15.09
C GLU A 167 11.99 -7.68 -15.34
N PRO A 168 12.81 -8.36 -16.17
CA PRO A 168 12.67 -9.81 -16.37
C PRO A 168 12.92 -10.64 -15.11
N ILE A 169 13.77 -10.11 -14.21
CA ILE A 169 14.12 -10.72 -12.93
C ILE A 169 12.93 -10.60 -11.99
N THR A 170 12.34 -9.41 -11.94
CA THR A 170 11.22 -9.05 -11.07
C THR A 170 9.86 -9.48 -11.62
N GLN A 171 9.74 -9.96 -12.87
CA GLN A 171 8.50 -10.48 -13.45
C GLN A 171 8.43 -12.00 -13.56
N ASN A 172 9.58 -12.65 -13.77
CA ASN A 172 9.63 -14.10 -14.01
C ASN A 172 10.53 -14.83 -13.00
N GLY A 173 11.16 -14.09 -12.08
CA GLY A 173 12.25 -14.61 -11.25
C GLY A 173 13.45 -15.01 -12.11
N ALA A 174 13.57 -14.48 -13.33
CA ALA A 174 14.50 -14.92 -14.35
C ALA A 174 15.77 -14.06 -14.40
N ASP A 175 16.52 -14.03 -13.30
CA ASP A 175 17.98 -13.80 -13.25
C ASP A 175 18.53 -14.16 -11.85
N PRO A 176 18.34 -15.39 -11.35
CA PRO A 176 19.24 -15.87 -10.33
C PRO A 176 20.56 -16.21 -11.02
N PHE A 177 21.67 -15.87 -10.38
CA PHE A 177 22.91 -16.58 -10.67
C PHE A 177 22.67 -18.09 -10.52
N MET A 178 23.43 -18.93 -11.24
CA MET A 178 23.28 -20.38 -11.16
C MET A 178 23.42 -20.86 -9.71
N LEU A 179 22.30 -21.21 -9.11
CA LEU A 179 22.24 -21.96 -7.87
C LEU A 179 22.45 -23.44 -8.19
N PRO A 180 23.18 -24.19 -7.34
CA PRO A 180 23.15 -25.65 -7.41
C PRO A 180 21.70 -26.14 -7.34
N GLU A 181 21.39 -27.25 -8.02
CA GLU A 181 20.10 -27.92 -7.83
C GLU A 181 19.89 -28.18 -6.34
N ASP A 182 18.67 -27.93 -5.88
CA ASP A 182 18.31 -28.24 -4.51
C ASP A 182 18.46 -29.74 -4.29
N ILE A 183 19.02 -30.09 -3.14
CA ILE A 183 19.14 -31.48 -2.71
C ILE A 183 17.86 -31.80 -1.94
N ASP A 184 17.25 -32.97 -2.19
CA ASP A 184 16.02 -33.44 -1.52
C ASP A 184 16.22 -33.78 -0.02
N THR A 185 17.18 -33.13 0.64
CA THR A 185 17.51 -33.36 2.05
C THR A 185 17.83 -32.06 2.75
N VAL A 186 17.27 -31.90 3.95
CA VAL A 186 17.57 -30.76 4.82
C VAL A 186 19.08 -30.63 5.06
N GLY A 187 19.63 -29.47 4.67
CA GLY A 187 21.01 -29.07 4.93
C GLY A 187 21.07 -27.97 5.98
N VAL A 188 21.89 -28.14 7.02
CA VAL A 188 22.08 -27.14 8.08
C VAL A 188 23.57 -26.82 8.22
N ILE A 189 23.93 -25.55 8.08
CA ILE A 189 25.31 -25.07 8.16
C ILE A 189 25.35 -23.81 9.04
N THR A 190 26.24 -23.78 10.02
CA THR A 190 26.48 -22.58 10.84
C THR A 190 27.78 -21.92 10.41
N VAL A 191 27.71 -20.63 10.08
CA VAL A 191 28.86 -19.81 9.70
C VAL A 191 28.86 -18.54 10.55
N GLY A 192 29.82 -18.42 11.46
CA GLY A 192 29.89 -17.28 12.38
C GLY A 192 28.68 -17.24 13.32
N ASN A 193 27.91 -16.16 13.25
CA ASN A 193 26.70 -15.92 14.06
C ASN A 193 25.40 -16.23 13.30
N LYS A 194 25.46 -16.90 12.13
CA LYS A 194 24.29 -17.27 11.34
C LYS A 194 24.21 -18.78 11.16
N THR A 195 22.99 -19.33 11.21
CA THR A 195 22.70 -20.69 10.80
C THR A 195 21.83 -20.67 9.54
N TYR A 196 22.35 -21.25 8.48
CA TYR A 196 21.67 -21.42 7.21
C TYR A 196 21.04 -22.81 7.16
N ILE A 197 19.78 -22.85 6.74
CA ILE A 197 18.97 -24.05 6.58
C ILE A 197 18.41 -24.04 5.16
N ASN A 198 18.65 -25.10 4.41
CA ASN A 198 17.91 -25.40 3.18
C ASN A 198 17.04 -26.61 3.48
N THR A 199 15.72 -26.50 3.33
CA THR A 199 14.79 -27.60 3.68
C THR A 199 14.68 -28.62 2.55
N GLY A 200 14.73 -28.17 1.30
CA GLY A 200 14.86 -29.01 0.12
C GLY A 200 13.84 -28.64 -0.95
N ALA A 201 13.21 -29.66 -1.54
CA ALA A 201 12.06 -29.50 -2.43
C ALA A 201 10.91 -30.35 -1.90
N GLY A 202 9.69 -30.00 -2.31
CA GLY A 202 8.44 -30.51 -1.77
C GLY A 202 7.96 -29.67 -0.59
N ASN A 203 6.68 -29.85 -0.25
CA ASN A 203 6.01 -29.10 0.79
C ASN A 203 6.61 -29.41 2.18
N ASP A 204 7.22 -28.41 2.78
CA ASP A 204 7.92 -28.48 4.05
C ASP A 204 7.14 -27.77 5.17
N GLU A 205 7.09 -28.40 6.35
CA GLU A 205 6.55 -27.79 7.58
C GLU A 205 7.70 -27.40 8.51
N ILE A 206 7.87 -26.09 8.74
CA ILE A 206 8.92 -25.50 9.55
C ILE A 206 8.32 -24.80 10.77
N THR A 207 8.81 -25.15 11.96
CA THR A 207 8.50 -24.42 13.20
C THR A 207 9.77 -24.00 13.91
N ILE A 208 9.79 -22.77 14.42
CA ILE A 208 10.93 -22.20 15.16
C ILE A 208 10.43 -21.72 16.53
N GLY A 209 11.14 -22.08 17.60
CA GLY A 209 10.80 -21.64 18.95
C GLY A 209 11.95 -21.84 19.93
N ASP A 210 11.77 -21.41 21.18
CA ASP A 210 12.73 -21.70 22.24
C ASP A 210 12.85 -23.21 22.49
N ASP A 211 14.08 -23.74 22.59
CA ASP A 211 14.29 -25.13 22.97
C ASP A 211 13.93 -25.34 24.45
N PRO A 212 12.96 -26.19 24.81
CA PRO A 212 12.60 -26.41 26.20
C PRO A 212 13.70 -27.13 27.03
N PHE A 213 14.73 -27.67 26.37
CA PHE A 213 15.79 -28.45 27.01
C PHE A 213 17.16 -27.76 27.03
N SER A 214 17.31 -26.64 26.33
CA SER A 214 18.54 -25.85 26.30
C SER A 214 18.23 -24.35 26.29
N ASP A 215 19.25 -23.52 26.16
CA ASP A 215 19.08 -22.08 25.95
C ASP A 215 19.02 -21.71 24.47
N GLY A 216 19.16 -22.68 23.57
CA GLY A 216 19.12 -22.50 22.12
C GLY A 216 17.72 -22.34 21.54
N THR A 217 17.68 -22.14 20.23
CA THR A 217 16.47 -22.07 19.42
C THR A 217 16.27 -23.42 18.73
N LEU A 218 15.09 -24.00 18.89
CA LEU A 218 14.70 -25.25 18.25
C LEU A 218 14.05 -24.95 16.90
N VAL A 219 14.64 -25.47 15.82
CA VAL A 219 14.05 -25.48 14.49
C VAL A 219 13.60 -26.91 14.19
N THR A 220 12.31 -27.11 13.92
CA THR A 220 11.78 -28.41 13.50
C THR A 220 11.29 -28.33 12.07
N ILE A 221 11.80 -29.23 11.23
CA ILE A 221 11.49 -29.32 9.78
C ILE A 221 10.97 -30.73 9.53
N ASN A 222 9.72 -30.86 9.07
CA ASN A 222 9.08 -32.15 8.81
C ASN A 222 9.21 -33.14 9.99
N GLY A 223 9.05 -32.62 11.21
CA GLY A 223 9.15 -33.39 12.47
C GLY A 223 10.58 -33.72 12.93
N LYS A 224 11.62 -33.30 12.19
CA LYS A 224 13.03 -33.46 12.59
C LYS A 224 13.56 -32.16 13.16
N SER A 225 14.12 -32.23 14.36
CA SER A 225 14.58 -31.06 15.10
C SER A 225 16.09 -30.79 15.00
N TYR A 226 16.44 -29.52 14.98
CA TYR A 226 17.79 -28.97 14.94
C TYR A 226 17.89 -27.87 16.00
N VAL A 227 18.91 -27.92 16.86
CA VAL A 227 19.14 -26.89 17.88
C VAL A 227 20.17 -25.90 17.36
N VAL A 228 19.75 -24.65 17.23
CA VAL A 228 20.59 -23.50 16.88
C VAL A 228 21.04 -22.81 18.17
N PRO A 229 22.33 -22.48 18.33
CA PRO A 229 22.80 -21.71 19.48
C PRO A 229 22.05 -20.38 19.66
N LYS A 230 21.79 -20.00 20.91
CA LYS A 230 21.04 -18.78 21.24
C LYS A 230 21.64 -17.52 20.60
N GLY A 231 20.77 -16.67 20.07
CA GLY A 231 21.14 -15.34 19.55
C GLY A 231 21.83 -15.38 18.19
N GLN A 232 21.86 -16.54 17.53
CA GLN A 232 22.22 -16.62 16.12
C GLN A 232 21.05 -16.19 15.25
N GLU A 233 21.36 -15.54 14.13
CA GLU A 233 20.38 -15.29 13.07
C GLU A 233 20.11 -16.61 12.35
N ILE A 234 18.84 -16.88 12.07
CA ILE A 234 18.42 -18.06 11.33
C ILE A 234 18.05 -17.63 9.91
N VAL A 235 18.65 -18.27 8.92
CA VAL A 235 18.35 -18.05 7.50
C VAL A 235 17.80 -19.35 6.94
N VAL A 236 16.53 -19.36 6.53
CA VAL A 236 15.86 -20.51 5.92
C VAL A 236 15.62 -20.24 4.44
N ARG A 237 15.94 -21.22 3.61
CA ARG A 237 15.45 -21.33 2.23
C ARG A 237 14.54 -22.54 2.17
N THR A 238 13.25 -22.34 1.88
CA THR A 238 12.28 -23.44 1.88
C THR A 238 12.31 -24.19 0.54
N GLY A 239 12.49 -23.46 -0.56
CA GLY A 239 12.86 -24.05 -1.83
C GLY A 239 11.69 -24.07 -2.80
N ALA A 240 11.21 -25.26 -3.15
CA ALA A 240 10.08 -25.41 -4.07
C ALA A 240 9.03 -26.31 -3.43
N GLY A 241 7.75 -25.99 -3.61
CA GLY A 241 6.65 -26.66 -2.92
C GLY A 241 5.83 -25.65 -2.14
N ASP A 242 4.66 -26.04 -1.67
CA ASP A 242 3.84 -25.16 -0.82
C ASP A 242 4.32 -25.33 0.63
N ASP A 243 5.16 -24.42 1.10
CA ASP A 243 5.84 -24.51 2.38
C ASP A 243 5.11 -23.74 3.48
N HIS A 244 5.20 -24.23 4.71
CA HIS A 244 4.60 -23.58 5.87
C HIS A 244 5.66 -23.31 6.93
N VAL A 245 5.95 -22.03 7.14
CA VAL A 245 6.89 -21.52 8.13
C VAL A 245 6.11 -20.84 9.23
N ASN A 246 6.30 -21.30 10.47
CA ASN A 246 5.63 -20.73 11.63
C ASN A 246 6.62 -20.46 12.78
N VAL A 247 6.83 -19.18 13.06
CA VAL A 247 7.53 -18.69 14.23
C VAL A 247 6.48 -18.03 15.14
N PRO A 248 6.25 -18.50 16.37
CA PRO A 248 5.29 -17.87 17.27
C PRO A 248 5.68 -16.42 17.58
N GLY A 249 4.73 -15.47 17.55
CA GLY A 249 4.98 -14.02 17.59
C GLY A 249 5.74 -13.47 18.81
N GLY A 250 5.92 -14.25 19.88
CA GLY A 250 6.77 -13.88 21.03
C GLY A 250 8.21 -14.41 20.96
N THR A 251 8.55 -15.18 19.94
CA THR A 251 9.86 -15.81 19.79
C THR A 251 10.85 -14.77 19.30
N GLN A 252 11.76 -14.33 20.17
CA GLN A 252 12.77 -13.33 19.81
C GLN A 252 13.91 -13.99 19.00
N VAL A 253 13.81 -13.93 17.67
CA VAL A 253 14.82 -14.44 16.76
C VAL A 253 14.90 -13.51 15.55
N ASN A 254 16.11 -13.14 15.13
CA ASN A 254 16.27 -12.46 13.85
C ASN A 254 16.21 -13.53 12.76
N PHE A 255 15.16 -13.48 11.95
CA PHE A 255 14.86 -14.50 10.98
C PHE A 255 14.93 -13.95 9.56
N THR A 256 15.56 -14.69 8.67
CA THR A 256 15.49 -14.43 7.23
C THR A 256 14.94 -15.66 6.56
N VAL A 257 13.90 -15.50 5.74
CA VAL A 257 13.27 -16.59 5.02
C VAL A 257 13.17 -16.24 3.53
N LEU A 258 13.47 -17.24 2.71
CA LEU A 258 13.26 -17.23 1.28
C LEU A 258 12.31 -18.40 1.00
N GLY A 259 11.05 -18.11 0.65
CA GLY A 259 10.03 -19.10 0.32
C GLY A 259 10.44 -19.87 -0.94
N GLY A 260 10.30 -19.22 -2.09
CA GLY A 260 10.90 -19.66 -3.34
C GLY A 260 9.87 -19.83 -4.43
N SER A 261 9.27 -21.00 -4.56
CA SER A 261 8.16 -21.21 -5.50
C SER A 261 7.17 -22.20 -4.94
N GLY A 262 5.88 -21.98 -5.22
CA GLY A 262 4.79 -22.65 -4.53
C GLY A 262 4.01 -21.63 -3.71
N VAL A 263 2.85 -22.03 -3.20
CA VAL A 263 2.00 -21.16 -2.38
C VAL A 263 2.46 -21.27 -0.93
N ASP A 264 3.32 -20.35 -0.52
CA ASP A 264 3.97 -20.40 0.79
C ASP A 264 3.16 -19.67 1.86
N ARG A 265 3.22 -20.18 3.09
CA ARG A 265 2.66 -19.54 4.28
C ARG A 265 3.76 -19.25 5.26
N ILE A 266 4.05 -17.98 5.46
CA ILE A 266 5.19 -17.52 6.25
C ILE A 266 4.68 -16.66 7.39
N LYS A 267 4.80 -17.18 8.62
CA LYS A 267 4.62 -16.41 9.84
C LYS A 267 5.95 -16.23 10.57
N THR A 268 6.38 -14.98 10.76
CA THR A 268 7.61 -14.66 11.50
C THR A 268 7.35 -14.32 12.97
N GLY A 269 8.44 -14.16 13.73
CA GLY A 269 8.40 -14.04 15.18
C GLY A 269 8.56 -12.59 15.62
N ALA A 270 8.97 -12.39 16.87
CA ALA A 270 9.45 -11.08 17.27
C ALA A 270 10.89 -10.91 16.77
N GLY A 271 11.24 -9.75 16.23
CA GLY A 271 12.54 -9.66 15.57
C GLY A 271 12.74 -8.41 14.74
N ALA A 272 13.79 -8.44 13.95
CA ALA A 272 13.87 -7.60 12.76
C ALA A 272 14.08 -8.60 11.63
N ASP A 273 12.98 -9.03 11.06
CA ASP A 273 12.87 -10.15 10.16
C ASP A 273 12.93 -9.70 8.71
N ARG A 274 13.30 -10.64 7.84
CA ARG A 274 13.45 -10.40 6.41
C ARG A 274 12.79 -11.52 5.64
N VAL A 275 11.75 -11.19 4.87
CA VAL A 275 10.99 -12.17 4.09
C VAL A 275 11.15 -11.86 2.61
N LEU A 276 11.50 -12.90 1.85
CA LEU A 276 11.33 -12.95 0.41
C LEU A 276 10.34 -14.09 0.11
N GLY A 277 9.11 -13.78 -0.30
CA GLY A 277 8.09 -14.80 -0.60
C GLY A 277 8.53 -15.66 -1.78
N GLY A 278 8.67 -15.03 -2.95
CA GLY A 278 9.29 -15.63 -4.12
C GLY A 278 8.38 -15.58 -5.33
N ARG A 279 7.81 -16.72 -5.70
CA ARG A 279 6.89 -16.87 -6.83
C ARG A 279 5.62 -17.51 -6.34
N ASP A 280 4.56 -17.26 -7.12
CA ASP A 280 3.22 -17.78 -6.85
C ASP A 280 2.59 -17.02 -5.67
N ASN A 281 1.38 -17.37 -5.27
CA ASN A 281 0.60 -16.53 -4.35
C ASN A 281 0.96 -16.87 -2.89
N ASP A 282 1.65 -15.98 -2.20
CA ASP A 282 2.15 -16.21 -0.85
C ASP A 282 1.31 -15.50 0.22
N GLU A 283 1.26 -16.08 1.43
CA GLU A 283 0.66 -15.48 2.63
C GLU A 283 1.76 -15.21 3.65
N ILE A 284 2.04 -13.93 3.90
CA ILE A 284 3.12 -13.46 4.76
C ILE A 284 2.53 -12.65 5.91
N GLU A 285 2.75 -13.11 7.13
CA GLU A 285 2.42 -12.38 8.36
C GLU A 285 3.71 -12.23 9.17
N THR A 286 4.18 -11.00 9.35
CA THR A 286 5.32 -10.75 10.22
C THR A 286 4.87 -10.62 11.67
N GLY A 287 5.82 -10.69 12.60
CA GLY A 287 5.53 -10.52 14.01
C GLY A 287 5.88 -9.11 14.47
N ALA A 288 6.16 -8.95 15.76
CA ALA A 288 6.55 -7.65 16.29
C ALA A 288 7.99 -7.29 15.89
N GLY A 289 8.20 -6.04 15.53
CA GLY A 289 9.50 -5.44 15.34
C GLY A 289 9.67 -4.92 13.93
N ARG A 290 10.89 -4.51 13.59
CA ARG A 290 11.12 -3.80 12.33
C ARG A 290 11.43 -4.78 11.22
N ASP A 291 10.43 -5.07 10.42
CA ASP A 291 10.49 -6.11 9.42
C ASP A 291 10.63 -5.54 8.00
N ALA A 292 11.13 -6.39 7.10
CA ALA A 292 11.32 -6.07 5.71
C ALA A 292 10.83 -7.22 4.83
N VAL A 293 9.76 -6.97 4.06
CA VAL A 293 9.11 -7.96 3.21
C VAL A 293 9.18 -7.54 1.74
N LEU A 294 9.51 -8.51 0.90
CA LEU A 294 9.24 -8.47 -0.54
C LEU A 294 8.51 -9.77 -0.90
N ALA A 295 7.20 -9.69 -1.15
CA ALA A 295 6.40 -10.90 -1.37
C ALA A 295 6.76 -11.56 -2.70
N GLY A 296 6.83 -10.82 -3.80
CA GLY A 296 7.53 -11.26 -5.01
C GLY A 296 6.64 -11.26 -6.25
N LEU A 297 6.48 -12.41 -6.88
CA LEU A 297 5.57 -12.59 -8.01
C LEU A 297 4.34 -13.32 -7.52
N GLY A 298 3.16 -12.90 -7.96
CA GLY A 298 1.95 -13.63 -7.64
C GLY A 298 0.91 -12.68 -7.13
N ARG A 299 -0.04 -13.21 -6.39
CA ARG A 299 -1.10 -12.45 -5.74
C ARG A 299 -0.88 -12.64 -4.26
N ASP A 300 -0.15 -11.73 -3.66
CA ASP A 300 0.41 -11.94 -2.33
C ASP A 300 -0.39 -11.21 -1.26
N TYR A 301 -0.48 -11.83 -0.08
CA TYR A 301 -1.00 -11.21 1.12
C TYR A 301 0.16 -10.92 2.07
N VAL A 302 0.30 -9.67 2.50
CA VAL A 302 1.34 -9.23 3.45
C VAL A 302 0.70 -8.47 4.61
N ASP A 303 1.03 -8.86 5.82
CA ASP A 303 0.62 -8.18 7.06
C ASP A 303 1.84 -7.94 7.96
N GLY A 304 2.16 -6.67 8.19
CA GLY A 304 3.29 -6.19 9.00
C GLY A 304 3.10 -6.28 10.52
N GLN A 305 1.84 -6.35 10.98
CA GLN A 305 1.46 -6.27 12.39
C GLN A 305 1.81 -4.96 13.09
N GLY A 306 3.05 -4.76 13.52
CA GLY A 306 3.37 -3.50 14.19
C GLY A 306 4.84 -3.30 14.49
N ASP A 307 5.15 -2.09 14.96
CA ASP A 307 6.43 -1.40 14.78
C ASP A 307 6.63 -0.89 13.33
N ASP A 308 7.74 -0.21 13.04
CA ASP A 308 7.93 0.51 11.77
C ASP A 308 8.48 -0.39 10.63
N ASP A 309 7.62 -0.80 9.69
CA ASP A 309 7.93 -1.80 8.67
C ASP A 309 8.26 -1.25 7.27
N LEU A 310 8.87 -2.12 6.46
CA LEU A 310 9.04 -1.91 5.02
C LEU A 310 8.46 -3.11 4.26
N LEU A 311 7.30 -2.91 3.64
CA LEU A 311 6.52 -3.97 3.03
C LEU A 311 6.33 -3.70 1.54
N SER A 312 6.54 -4.72 0.72
CA SER A 312 6.31 -4.66 -0.73
C SER A 312 5.59 -5.91 -1.19
N GLY A 313 4.47 -5.74 -1.90
CA GLY A 313 3.78 -6.83 -2.62
C GLY A 313 4.67 -7.34 -3.75
N GLY A 314 5.00 -6.46 -4.68
CA GLY A 314 5.92 -6.76 -5.76
C GLY A 314 5.22 -6.73 -7.11
N ALA A 315 5.03 -7.90 -7.73
CA ALA A 315 4.40 -8.01 -9.02
C ALA A 315 3.19 -8.95 -8.99
N GLY A 316 2.04 -8.38 -9.31
CA GLY A 316 0.72 -8.96 -9.36
C GLY A 316 -0.23 -8.15 -8.49
N ASN A 317 -1.41 -8.68 -8.18
CA ASN A 317 -2.44 -7.88 -7.51
C ASN A 317 -2.40 -8.15 -6.01
N ASP A 318 -1.60 -7.39 -5.29
CA ASP A 318 -1.22 -7.73 -3.92
C ASP A 318 -2.10 -7.01 -2.89
N THR A 319 -2.17 -7.59 -1.69
CA THR A 319 -2.81 -7.00 -0.53
C THR A 319 -1.76 -6.81 0.56
N VAL A 320 -1.55 -5.58 1.02
CA VAL A 320 -0.50 -5.25 2.00
C VAL A 320 -1.04 -4.37 3.13
N TYR A 321 -0.85 -4.80 4.38
CA TYR A 321 -1.20 -4.07 5.60
C TYR A 321 0.06 -3.74 6.41
N GLY A 322 0.25 -2.48 6.80
CA GLY A 322 1.28 -2.07 7.77
C GLY A 322 0.82 -2.27 9.21
N LEU A 323 -0.44 -1.90 9.46
CA LEU A 323 -1.12 -1.90 10.74
C LEU A 323 -0.50 -0.92 11.75
N GLY A 324 0.37 -1.37 12.66
CA GLY A 324 0.72 -0.60 13.84
C GLY A 324 2.11 0.01 13.81
N GLY A 325 2.37 1.13 13.14
CA GLY A 325 3.74 1.61 13.00
C GLY A 325 3.85 2.88 12.20
N ASN A 326 5.06 3.34 11.89
CA ASN A 326 5.25 4.27 10.77
C ASN A 326 5.82 3.48 9.60
N ASP A 327 4.91 2.99 8.77
CA ASP A 327 5.18 1.95 7.80
C ASP A 327 5.45 2.53 6.42
N ARG A 328 6.11 1.71 5.60
CA ARG A 328 6.32 1.99 4.19
C ARG A 328 5.80 0.84 3.36
N LEU A 329 4.68 1.08 2.70
CA LEU A 329 3.98 0.11 1.88
C LEU A 329 4.20 0.44 0.41
N LEU A 330 4.54 -0.58 -0.36
CA LEU A 330 4.68 -0.51 -1.81
C LEU A 330 3.83 -1.63 -2.42
N GLY A 331 2.82 -1.29 -3.22
CA GLY A 331 2.06 -2.29 -3.97
C GLY A 331 2.97 -2.92 -5.03
N GLY A 332 3.46 -2.08 -5.93
CA GLY A 332 4.43 -2.46 -6.94
C GLY A 332 3.79 -2.43 -8.32
N ARG A 333 3.49 -3.58 -8.90
CA ARG A 333 2.85 -3.67 -10.21
C ARG A 333 1.63 -4.55 -10.13
N GLY A 334 0.51 -4.08 -10.64
CA GLY A 334 -0.76 -4.79 -10.59
C GLY A 334 -1.78 -3.89 -9.93
N GLN A 335 -2.96 -4.42 -9.64
CA GLN A 335 -3.98 -3.67 -8.91
C GLN A 335 -3.88 -4.05 -7.44
N ASP A 336 -3.31 -3.17 -6.65
CA ASP A 336 -2.94 -3.45 -5.27
C ASP A 336 -3.94 -2.86 -4.28
N TYR A 337 -4.12 -3.53 -3.14
CA TYR A 337 -4.81 -3.00 -1.96
C TYR A 337 -3.80 -2.75 -0.85
N LEU A 338 -3.70 -1.52 -0.38
CA LEU A 338 -2.69 -1.08 0.58
C LEU A 338 -3.33 -0.35 1.74
N GLU A 339 -2.99 -0.70 2.98
CA GLU A 339 -3.52 -0.03 4.17
C GLU A 339 -2.45 0.18 5.24
N GLY A 340 -2.14 1.45 5.50
CA GLY A 340 -1.14 1.88 6.49
C GLY A 340 -1.53 1.47 7.90
N GLY A 341 -2.65 1.98 8.40
CA GLY A 341 -3.18 1.63 9.72
C GLY A 341 -2.99 2.78 10.71
N THR A 342 -2.38 2.53 11.87
CA THR A 342 -2.09 3.56 12.86
C THR A 342 -0.63 3.99 12.80
N GLY A 343 -0.42 5.30 12.67
CA GLY A 343 0.90 5.94 12.71
C GLY A 343 1.11 6.76 11.45
N ASN A 344 2.33 7.25 11.19
CA ASN A 344 2.53 8.12 10.03
C ASN A 344 3.09 7.30 8.88
N ASP A 345 2.21 6.86 7.99
CA ASP A 345 2.53 5.88 6.98
C ASP A 345 2.88 6.53 5.64
N THR A 346 3.67 5.81 4.84
CA THR A 346 3.91 6.13 3.45
C THR A 346 3.42 4.98 2.60
N VAL A 347 2.35 5.22 1.85
CA VAL A 347 1.70 4.22 1.01
C VAL A 347 1.92 4.58 -0.46
N VAL A 348 2.50 3.67 -1.23
CA VAL A 348 2.78 3.85 -2.66
C VAL A 348 2.10 2.72 -3.43
N GLY A 349 1.12 3.04 -4.26
CA GLY A 349 0.44 2.09 -5.16
C GLY A 349 1.42 1.46 -6.14
N GLY A 350 1.83 2.24 -7.14
CA GLY A 350 2.80 1.81 -8.13
C GLY A 350 2.21 1.85 -9.53
N ASP A 351 2.37 0.76 -10.29
CA ASP A 351 1.77 0.62 -11.62
C ASP A 351 0.46 -0.16 -11.51
N GLY A 352 -0.67 0.43 -11.85
CA GLY A 352 -1.99 -0.20 -11.90
C GLY A 352 -3.07 0.70 -11.30
N ASN A 353 -4.26 0.14 -11.08
CA ASN A 353 -5.33 0.90 -10.43
C ASN A 353 -5.37 0.45 -8.97
N ASP A 354 -4.83 1.27 -8.08
CA ASP A 354 -4.57 0.88 -6.71
C ASP A 354 -5.64 1.45 -5.76
N ILE A 355 -5.92 0.70 -4.70
CA ILE A 355 -6.80 1.09 -3.60
C ILE A 355 -5.93 1.27 -2.37
N MET A 356 -5.89 2.49 -1.82
CA MET A 356 -5.03 2.81 -0.69
C MET A 356 -5.81 3.42 0.47
N SER A 357 -5.45 3.06 1.70
CA SER A 357 -5.93 3.67 2.93
C SER A 357 -4.74 4.12 3.79
N GLY A 358 -4.75 5.37 4.25
CA GLY A 358 -3.74 5.87 5.21
C GLY A 358 -4.03 5.31 6.59
N GLY A 359 -5.25 5.54 7.08
CA GLY A 359 -5.73 5.04 8.36
C GLY A 359 -5.84 6.16 9.39
N ARG A 360 -5.02 6.16 10.43
CA ARG A 360 -4.96 7.19 11.46
C ARG A 360 -3.59 7.83 11.50
N ASP A 361 -3.58 9.08 11.97
CA ASP A 361 -2.42 9.95 12.08
C ASP A 361 -2.09 10.63 10.74
N ASN A 362 -0.84 10.92 10.38
CA ASN A 362 -0.58 11.75 9.20
C ASN A 362 0.14 10.96 8.12
N ASP A 363 -0.58 10.70 7.04
CA ASP A 363 -0.13 9.77 6.02
C ASP A 363 0.25 10.47 4.72
N ALA A 364 1.10 9.80 3.95
CA ALA A 364 1.47 10.21 2.60
C ALA A 364 1.11 9.10 1.61
N LEU A 365 0.13 9.35 0.74
CA LEU A 365 -0.40 8.40 -0.21
C LEU A 365 0.01 8.80 -1.64
N PHE A 366 0.62 7.87 -2.38
CA PHE A 366 1.09 8.08 -3.74
C PHE A 366 0.48 7.01 -4.64
N GLY A 367 -0.46 7.39 -5.51
CA GLY A 367 -1.11 6.45 -6.44
C GLY A 367 -0.13 5.84 -7.42
N GLY A 368 0.48 6.69 -8.24
CA GLY A 368 1.48 6.25 -9.20
C GLY A 368 0.91 6.30 -10.60
N ALA A 369 0.82 5.16 -11.28
CA ALA A 369 0.38 5.09 -12.66
C ALA A 369 -0.87 4.22 -12.81
N GLY A 370 -2.00 4.84 -13.14
CA GLY A 370 -3.29 4.19 -13.35
C GLY A 370 -4.37 5.05 -12.71
N ASN A 371 -5.57 4.52 -12.54
CA ASN A 371 -6.65 5.26 -11.88
C ASN A 371 -6.76 4.79 -10.43
N ASP A 372 -6.26 5.60 -9.51
CA ASP A 372 -6.11 5.21 -8.11
C ASP A 372 -7.25 5.75 -7.23
N THR A 373 -7.56 5.01 -6.18
CA THR A 373 -8.54 5.41 -5.16
C THR A 373 -7.88 5.45 -3.80
N SER A 374 -7.77 6.64 -3.21
CA SER A 374 -7.16 6.85 -1.89
C SER A 374 -8.21 7.23 -0.84
N TYR A 375 -8.16 6.59 0.32
CA TYR A 375 -8.87 6.97 1.53
C TYR A 375 -7.85 7.51 2.52
N ALA A 376 -7.78 8.84 2.64
CA ALA A 376 -6.75 9.50 3.44
C ALA A 376 -6.79 9.07 4.92
N GLY A 377 -8.00 8.92 5.47
CA GLY A 377 -8.16 8.53 6.85
C GLY A 377 -8.23 9.74 7.78
N ALA A 378 -7.80 9.55 9.02
CA ALA A 378 -7.92 10.51 10.11
C ALA A 378 -6.60 11.20 10.39
N GLY A 379 -6.50 12.49 10.09
CA GLY A 379 -5.39 13.31 10.53
C GLY A 379 -5.08 14.44 9.57
N ARG A 380 -3.83 14.53 9.08
CA ARG A 380 -3.42 15.57 8.12
C ARG A 380 -2.59 14.95 7.03
N ASP A 381 -3.31 14.46 6.05
CA ASP A 381 -2.74 13.58 5.05
C ASP A 381 -2.32 14.35 3.81
N SER A 382 -1.50 13.72 2.99
CA SER A 382 -1.07 14.24 1.70
C SER A 382 -1.23 13.17 0.62
N THR A 383 -2.13 13.41 -0.33
CA THR A 383 -2.38 12.51 -1.46
C THR A 383 -1.74 13.06 -2.74
N TYR A 384 -1.09 12.18 -3.48
CA TYR A 384 -0.51 12.46 -4.79
C TYR A 384 -1.05 11.43 -5.78
N GLY A 385 -1.89 11.85 -6.73
CA GLY A 385 -2.54 10.91 -7.65
C GLY A 385 -1.52 10.25 -8.59
N GLY A 386 -0.74 11.07 -9.28
CA GLY A 386 0.24 10.59 -10.24
C GLY A 386 -0.30 10.73 -11.67
N THR A 387 -0.30 9.64 -12.45
CA THR A 387 -0.82 9.65 -13.81
C THR A 387 -2.06 8.79 -13.93
N GLY A 388 -3.17 9.39 -14.35
CA GLY A 388 -4.41 8.69 -14.63
C GLY A 388 -5.58 9.59 -14.28
N ILE A 389 -6.63 9.01 -13.71
CA ILE A 389 -7.75 9.74 -13.12
C ILE A 389 -7.94 9.24 -11.70
N ASP A 390 -7.45 10.04 -10.76
CA ASP A 390 -7.31 9.62 -9.37
C ASP A 390 -8.40 10.22 -8.50
N THR A 391 -8.87 9.44 -7.54
CA THR A 391 -9.92 9.82 -6.61
C THR A 391 -9.40 9.75 -5.18
N SER A 392 -9.59 10.82 -4.40
CA SER A 392 -9.22 10.86 -2.99
C SER A 392 -10.42 11.23 -2.12
N TYR A 393 -10.74 10.34 -1.19
CA TYR A 393 -11.68 10.56 -0.09
C TYR A 393 -10.89 11.01 1.14
N GLN A 394 -11.08 12.26 1.55
CA GLN A 394 -10.21 12.89 2.55
C GLN A 394 -10.97 13.86 3.46
N GLU A 395 -10.47 14.08 4.67
CA GLU A 395 -11.04 15.02 5.62
C GLU A 395 -10.75 16.49 5.25
N SER A 396 -11.44 17.40 5.94
CA SER A 396 -11.14 18.82 5.84
C SER A 396 -9.84 19.16 6.55
N GLY A 397 -8.74 19.28 5.80
CA GLY A 397 -7.43 19.65 6.34
C GLY A 397 -6.28 19.03 5.56
N ASP A 398 -6.59 17.95 4.85
CA ASP A 398 -5.67 17.21 4.01
C ASP A 398 -5.28 17.99 2.76
N ARG A 399 -4.18 17.57 2.17
CA ARG A 399 -3.64 18.17 0.95
C ARG A 399 -3.67 17.13 -0.16
N SER A 400 -3.98 17.59 -1.36
CA SER A 400 -3.80 16.79 -2.56
C SER A 400 -3.01 17.60 -3.57
N ASP A 401 -2.20 16.93 -4.38
CA ASP A 401 -1.48 17.57 -5.46
C ASP A 401 -2.39 17.83 -6.68
N ALA A 402 -1.82 18.36 -7.77
CA ALA A 402 -2.58 18.62 -8.98
C ALA A 402 -2.86 17.35 -9.81
N GLY A 403 -2.24 16.22 -9.46
CA GLY A 403 -2.49 14.92 -10.05
C GLY A 403 -3.65 14.17 -9.40
N THR A 404 -4.26 14.68 -8.33
CA THR A 404 -5.50 14.12 -7.78
C THR A 404 -6.72 14.83 -8.39
N GLU A 405 -7.36 14.25 -9.41
CA GLU A 405 -8.46 14.89 -10.13
C GLU A 405 -9.76 15.01 -9.33
N ASN A 406 -10.15 13.94 -8.64
CA ASN A 406 -11.44 13.85 -7.96
C ASN A 406 -11.26 13.86 -6.44
N ILE A 407 -11.47 15.03 -5.82
CA ILE A 407 -11.37 15.17 -4.36
C ILE A 407 -12.78 15.15 -3.75
N VAL A 408 -13.04 14.16 -2.89
CA VAL A 408 -14.29 14.00 -2.14
C VAL A 408 -14.01 14.29 -0.67
N THR A 409 -14.54 15.40 -0.16
CA THR A 409 -14.41 15.71 1.28
C THR A 409 -15.37 14.85 2.08
N VAL A 410 -14.84 14.03 2.98
CA VAL A 410 -15.59 13.20 3.91
C VAL A 410 -15.54 13.76 5.33
N GLN A 411 -16.46 13.31 6.18
CA GLN A 411 -16.42 13.52 7.63
C GLN A 411 -16.36 12.15 8.26
N LEU A 412 -15.30 11.84 9.02
CA LEU A 412 -15.16 10.49 9.54
C LEU A 412 -16.26 10.14 10.53
N SER A 413 -16.85 8.96 10.32
CA SER A 413 -17.96 8.49 11.12
C SER A 413 -17.48 7.95 12.47
N ASN A 414 -18.24 8.28 13.51
CA ASN A 414 -18.11 7.67 14.85
C ASN A 414 -19.24 6.66 15.12
N GLU A 415 -19.99 6.26 14.09
CA GLU A 415 -21.13 5.36 14.19
C GLU A 415 -20.72 3.89 14.41
N ALA A 416 -21.70 3.06 14.74
CA ALA A 416 -21.57 1.61 14.91
C ALA A 416 -20.57 1.18 16.00
N ARG A 417 -20.43 1.97 17.08
CA ARG A 417 -19.59 1.63 18.24
C ARG A 417 -20.07 0.39 19.03
N PHE A 418 -21.24 -0.15 18.70
CA PHE A 418 -21.75 -1.38 19.27
C PHE A 418 -21.09 -2.63 18.66
N ILE A 419 -20.41 -2.50 17.52
CA ILE A 419 -19.65 -3.59 16.90
C ILE A 419 -18.45 -3.92 17.80
N ALA A 420 -18.42 -5.14 18.31
CA ALA A 420 -17.30 -5.67 19.07
C ALA A 420 -16.40 -6.53 18.18
N ILE A 421 -15.11 -6.60 18.50
CA ILE A 421 -14.14 -7.47 17.82
C ILE A 421 -13.53 -8.40 18.87
N GLU A 422 -13.53 -9.71 18.62
CA GLU A 422 -12.98 -10.72 19.53
C GLU A 422 -12.06 -11.69 18.79
N GLY A 423 -10.83 -11.84 19.24
CA GLY A 423 -9.84 -12.74 18.64
C GLY A 423 -8.46 -12.56 19.26
N SER A 424 -7.45 -13.02 18.54
CA SER A 424 -6.05 -12.67 18.78
C SER A 424 -5.84 -11.14 18.72
N PRO A 425 -4.86 -10.58 19.45
CA PRO A 425 -4.51 -9.17 19.33
C PRO A 425 -4.24 -8.74 17.88
N GLU A 426 -3.58 -9.61 17.12
CA GLU A 426 -3.25 -9.43 15.71
C GLU A 426 -4.54 -9.28 14.87
N PHE A 427 -5.49 -10.20 15.06
CA PHE A 427 -6.80 -10.13 14.42
C PHE A 427 -7.58 -8.86 14.78
N VAL A 428 -7.53 -8.43 16.04
CA VAL A 428 -8.23 -7.22 16.49
C VAL A 428 -7.71 -6.00 15.74
N THR A 429 -6.40 -5.80 15.70
CA THR A 429 -5.77 -4.69 14.97
C THR A 429 -6.15 -4.73 13.49
N ARG A 430 -6.06 -5.91 12.87
CA ARG A 430 -6.38 -6.08 11.46
C ARG A 430 -7.86 -5.75 11.15
N ALA A 431 -8.81 -6.27 11.92
CA ALA A 431 -10.23 -5.98 11.72
C ALA A 431 -10.61 -4.52 12.07
N GLU A 432 -9.87 -3.88 12.99
CA GLU A 432 -10.04 -2.45 13.28
C GLU A 432 -9.66 -1.58 12.07
N ALA A 433 -8.58 -1.92 11.36
CA ALA A 433 -8.15 -1.24 10.15
C ALA A 433 -9.26 -1.25 9.08
N ASP A 434 -9.84 -2.42 8.77
CA ASP A 434 -10.95 -2.49 7.79
C ASP A 434 -12.13 -1.58 8.18
N LEU A 435 -12.49 -1.53 9.47
CA LEU A 435 -13.55 -0.64 9.95
C LEU A 435 -13.16 0.85 9.86
N GLU A 436 -11.88 1.17 9.95
CA GLU A 436 -11.36 2.53 9.75
C GLU A 436 -11.43 2.95 8.29
N MET A 437 -11.03 2.07 7.36
CA MET A 437 -11.25 2.30 5.94
C MET A 437 -12.76 2.50 5.65
N LEU A 438 -13.64 1.66 6.22
CA LEU A 438 -15.09 1.87 6.06
C LEU A 438 -15.58 3.19 6.69
N ARG A 439 -14.91 3.74 7.69
CA ARG A 439 -15.26 5.06 8.25
C ARG A 439 -14.80 6.22 7.38
N SER A 440 -13.81 6.04 6.51
CA SER A 440 -13.37 7.02 5.52
C SER A 440 -14.10 6.89 4.18
N SER A 441 -14.72 5.74 3.91
CA SER A 441 -15.56 5.46 2.73
C SER A 441 -17.00 5.98 2.85
N PRO A 442 -17.54 6.74 1.88
CA PRO A 442 -18.98 7.07 1.85
C PRO A 442 -19.95 5.88 1.90
N ALA A 443 -19.68 4.77 1.21
CA ALA A 443 -20.48 3.54 1.27
C ALA A 443 -20.32 2.83 2.63
N GLY A 444 -19.10 2.79 3.15
CA GLY A 444 -18.78 2.33 4.50
C GLY A 444 -19.57 3.08 5.57
N GLN A 445 -19.54 4.41 5.52
CA GLN A 445 -20.29 5.27 6.45
C GLN A 445 -21.79 5.06 6.37
N GLN A 446 -22.34 4.86 5.16
CA GLN A 446 -23.76 4.56 4.98
C GLN A 446 -24.13 3.24 5.66
N MET A 447 -23.36 2.16 5.43
CA MET A 447 -23.57 0.89 6.09
C MET A 447 -23.50 1.00 7.61
N LEU A 448 -22.43 1.60 8.15
CA LEU A 448 -22.26 1.76 9.59
C LEU A 448 -23.40 2.59 10.21
N ALA A 449 -23.88 3.62 9.52
CA ALA A 449 -25.00 4.44 9.98
C ALA A 449 -26.35 3.67 9.94
N GLU A 450 -26.62 2.89 8.90
CA GLU A 450 -27.85 2.09 8.82
C GLU A 450 -27.85 0.94 9.84
N MET A 451 -26.71 0.27 10.03
CA MET A 451 -26.55 -0.74 11.09
C MET A 451 -26.72 -0.13 12.48
N GLN A 452 -26.19 1.06 12.73
CA GLN A 452 -26.42 1.78 13.99
C GLN A 452 -27.91 2.08 14.20
N ARG A 453 -28.64 2.50 13.16
CA ARG A 453 -30.10 2.71 13.27
C ARG A 453 -30.84 1.41 13.53
N ALA A 454 -30.47 0.32 12.86
CA ALA A 454 -31.07 -0.99 13.08
C ALA A 454 -30.83 -1.47 14.52
N HIS A 455 -29.60 -1.35 15.03
CA HIS A 455 -29.26 -1.56 16.43
C HIS A 455 -30.11 -0.72 17.38
N ASP A 456 -30.22 0.60 17.14
CA ASP A 456 -30.94 1.50 18.02
C ASP A 456 -32.44 1.23 18.08
N ASN A 457 -33.01 0.77 16.96
CA ASN A 457 -34.42 0.42 16.80
C ASN A 457 -34.75 -1.02 17.25
N SER A 458 -33.73 -1.86 17.47
CA SER A 458 -33.91 -3.22 17.96
C SER A 458 -34.22 -3.28 19.47
N GLY A 459 -34.65 -4.46 19.94
CA GLY A 459 -34.99 -4.71 21.34
C GLY A 459 -36.29 -4.04 21.83
N PHE A 460 -36.65 -4.28 23.09
CA PHE A 460 -37.85 -3.70 23.71
C PHE A 460 -37.45 -2.64 24.74
N LEU A 461 -37.82 -1.38 24.49
CA LEU A 461 -37.48 -0.23 25.35
C LEU A 461 -35.96 -0.07 25.58
N GLY A 462 -35.14 -0.42 24.58
CA GLY A 462 -33.68 -0.38 24.64
C GLY A 462 -33.03 -1.55 25.37
N ILE A 463 -33.80 -2.55 25.82
CA ILE A 463 -33.28 -3.79 26.41
C ILE A 463 -33.25 -4.87 25.35
N GLY A 464 -32.14 -5.62 25.28
CA GLY A 464 -31.96 -6.71 24.33
C GLY A 464 -31.86 -6.22 22.89
N ARG A 465 -31.11 -5.13 22.68
CA ARG A 465 -30.75 -4.67 21.34
C ARG A 465 -29.87 -5.71 20.66
N ASP A 466 -30.07 -5.84 19.35
CA ASP A 466 -29.26 -6.69 18.49
C ASP A 466 -27.84 -6.14 18.45
N ASN A 467 -26.85 -6.95 18.81
CA ASN A 467 -25.44 -6.57 18.74
C ASN A 467 -24.78 -7.27 17.56
N LEU A 468 -23.57 -6.83 17.22
CA LEU A 468 -22.69 -7.52 16.28
C LEU A 468 -21.33 -7.73 16.95
N THR A 469 -20.86 -8.98 16.94
CA THR A 469 -19.47 -9.30 17.25
C THR A 469 -18.79 -9.86 15.99
N ILE A 470 -17.72 -9.23 15.55
CA ILE A 470 -16.79 -9.76 14.55
C ILE A 470 -15.78 -10.63 15.30
N THR A 471 -15.65 -11.90 14.94
CA THR A 471 -14.74 -12.84 15.62
C THR A 471 -13.79 -13.49 14.65
N GLU A 472 -12.57 -13.75 15.11
CA GLU A 472 -11.56 -14.48 14.35
C GLU A 472 -12.06 -15.87 13.94
N TYR A 473 -12.05 -16.14 12.63
CA TYR A 473 -12.31 -17.47 12.11
C TYR A 473 -10.99 -18.28 12.11
N PRO A 474 -10.89 -19.40 12.85
CA PRO A 474 -9.65 -20.16 12.96
C PRO A 474 -9.37 -21.06 11.74
N GLY A 475 -10.31 -21.16 10.80
CA GLY A 475 -10.16 -21.97 9.58
C GLY A 475 -9.68 -21.13 8.39
N ASN A 476 -9.28 -21.81 7.32
CA ASN A 476 -8.91 -21.18 6.05
C ASN A 476 -10.12 -21.03 5.09
N ASP A 477 -11.35 -21.15 5.62
CA ASP A 477 -12.57 -21.04 4.82
C ASP A 477 -13.04 -19.58 4.75
N ASN A 478 -14.01 -19.31 3.86
CA ASN A 478 -14.61 -17.99 3.69
C ASN A 478 -15.16 -17.45 5.02
N SER A 479 -15.09 -16.13 5.18
CA SER A 479 -15.84 -15.40 6.19
C SER A 479 -17.33 -15.76 6.12
N THR A 480 -18.01 -15.76 7.26
CA THR A 480 -19.45 -16.05 7.31
C THR A 480 -20.18 -15.23 8.37
N ALA A 481 -21.39 -14.79 8.05
CA ALA A 481 -22.36 -14.27 8.99
C ALA A 481 -23.49 -15.29 9.18
N PRO A 482 -23.37 -16.27 10.10
CA PRO A 482 -24.44 -17.22 10.33
C PRO A 482 -25.72 -16.52 10.80
N ILE A 483 -26.88 -16.97 10.27
CA ILE A 483 -28.20 -16.46 10.68
C ILE A 483 -28.30 -16.52 12.21
N PRO A 484 -28.56 -15.38 12.88
CA PRO A 484 -28.45 -15.29 14.33
C PRO A 484 -29.50 -16.14 15.04
N HIS A 485 -29.13 -16.65 16.21
CA HIS A 485 -30.09 -17.17 17.18
C HIS A 485 -30.27 -16.12 18.29
N LEU A 486 -31.40 -15.40 18.28
CA LEU A 486 -31.83 -14.45 19.34
C LEU A 486 -31.14 -13.07 19.36
N GLY A 487 -30.85 -12.46 18.20
CA GLY A 487 -30.39 -11.06 18.11
C GLY A 487 -28.89 -10.83 18.40
N ASN A 488 -28.14 -11.89 18.73
CA ASN A 488 -26.69 -11.83 18.83
C ASN A 488 -26.08 -12.13 17.45
N ASN A 489 -25.95 -11.10 16.61
CA ASN A 489 -25.32 -11.26 15.31
C ASN A 489 -23.82 -11.48 15.47
N LYS A 490 -23.26 -12.30 14.59
CA LYS A 490 -21.86 -12.66 14.59
C LYS A 490 -21.35 -12.69 13.16
N ILE A 491 -20.17 -12.13 12.92
CA ILE A 491 -19.40 -12.35 11.70
C ILE A 491 -18.17 -13.15 12.11
N GLU A 492 -18.00 -14.33 11.55
CA GLU A 492 -16.75 -15.09 11.63
C GLU A 492 -15.87 -14.61 10.46
N TYR A 493 -14.88 -13.78 10.75
CA TYR A 493 -14.08 -13.08 9.74
C TYR A 493 -12.72 -13.75 9.58
N SER A 494 -12.35 -14.02 8.33
CA SER A 494 -11.03 -14.49 7.93
C SER A 494 -10.30 -13.34 7.21
N PRO A 495 -9.45 -12.56 7.91
CA PRO A 495 -8.81 -11.38 7.33
C PRO A 495 -7.72 -11.72 6.31
N ARG A 496 -7.28 -12.98 6.29
CA ARG A 496 -6.26 -13.53 5.39
C ARG A 496 -6.81 -13.91 4.02
N MET A 497 -8.13 -13.81 3.82
CA MET A 497 -8.67 -13.90 2.47
C MET A 497 -8.24 -12.68 1.67
N ASP A 498 -7.22 -12.87 0.84
CA ASP A 498 -6.69 -11.86 -0.05
C ASP A 498 -7.77 -11.28 -0.98
N SER A 499 -8.55 -12.13 -1.65
CA SER A 499 -9.63 -11.64 -2.52
C SER A 499 -10.73 -12.65 -2.83
N ILE A 500 -11.89 -12.12 -3.24
CA ILE A 500 -12.92 -12.86 -3.99
C ILE A 500 -13.13 -12.11 -5.30
N ASN A 501 -12.88 -12.72 -6.46
CA ASN A 501 -13.04 -12.09 -7.78
C ASN A 501 -12.40 -10.69 -7.83
N ASP A 502 -11.13 -10.58 -7.41
CA ASP A 502 -10.34 -9.34 -7.38
C ASP A 502 -10.93 -8.21 -6.51
N GLY A 503 -11.85 -8.53 -5.59
CA GLY A 503 -12.29 -7.59 -4.55
C GLY A 503 -11.40 -7.69 -3.32
N PRO A 504 -11.02 -6.56 -2.70
CA PRO A 504 -10.15 -6.56 -1.53
C PRO A 504 -10.83 -7.18 -0.30
N PRO A 505 -10.06 -7.55 0.74
CA PRO A 505 -10.60 -8.24 1.92
C PRO A 505 -11.76 -7.49 2.60
N VAL A 506 -11.67 -6.17 2.65
CA VAL A 506 -12.74 -5.31 3.20
C VAL A 506 -14.07 -5.40 2.45
N ALA A 507 -14.08 -5.76 1.15
CA ALA A 507 -15.31 -6.03 0.42
C ALA A 507 -16.00 -7.31 0.93
N ILE A 508 -15.21 -8.29 1.39
CA ILE A 508 -15.72 -9.51 2.03
C ILE A 508 -16.34 -9.15 3.39
N LEU A 509 -15.65 -8.34 4.21
CA LEU A 509 -16.24 -7.86 5.47
C LEU A 509 -17.56 -7.10 5.21
N TYR A 510 -17.59 -6.26 4.18
CA TYR A 510 -18.78 -5.51 3.80
C TYR A 510 -19.94 -6.41 3.36
N HIS A 511 -19.65 -7.49 2.62
CA HIS A 511 -20.62 -8.52 2.28
C HIS A 511 -21.25 -9.14 3.54
N GLU A 512 -20.43 -9.52 4.51
CA GLU A 512 -20.92 -10.08 5.77
C GLU A 512 -21.72 -9.06 6.60
N MET A 513 -21.35 -7.77 6.53
CA MET A 513 -22.12 -6.69 7.14
C MET A 513 -23.48 -6.50 6.46
N ALA A 514 -23.57 -6.68 5.14
CA ALA A 514 -24.82 -6.63 4.40
C ALA A 514 -25.80 -7.73 4.85
N HIS A 515 -25.30 -8.94 5.11
CA HIS A 515 -26.09 -10.00 5.73
C HIS A 515 -26.61 -9.61 7.11
N VAL A 516 -25.73 -9.09 7.98
CA VAL A 516 -26.13 -8.66 9.32
C VAL A 516 -27.17 -7.54 9.25
N TYR A 517 -27.02 -6.59 8.32
CA TYR A 517 -28.01 -5.55 8.08
C TYR A 517 -29.38 -6.15 7.73
N ASP A 518 -29.44 -7.14 6.83
CA ASP A 518 -30.69 -7.82 6.49
C ASP A 518 -31.29 -8.60 7.67
N TYR A 519 -30.46 -9.20 8.53
CA TYR A 519 -30.94 -9.85 9.76
C TYR A 519 -31.55 -8.84 10.74
N MET A 520 -30.88 -7.71 10.95
CA MET A 520 -31.34 -6.67 11.88
C MET A 520 -32.60 -5.93 11.38
N THR A 521 -32.80 -5.88 10.06
CA THR A 521 -33.98 -5.26 9.44
C THR A 521 -35.11 -6.26 9.14
N GLY A 522 -34.82 -7.56 9.20
CA GLY A 522 -35.79 -8.63 8.94
C GLY A 522 -36.07 -8.87 7.45
N ASN A 523 -35.12 -8.51 6.58
CA ASN A 523 -35.26 -8.56 5.12
C ASN A 523 -34.52 -9.75 4.48
N PHE A 524 -33.86 -10.61 5.27
CA PHE A 524 -33.10 -11.72 4.69
C PHE A 524 -34.00 -12.77 4.02
N ASP A 525 -33.74 -13.02 2.73
CA ASP A 525 -34.49 -13.99 1.92
C ASP A 525 -33.74 -15.34 1.80
N GLU A 526 -34.23 -16.35 2.50
CA GLU A 526 -33.68 -17.72 2.46
C GLU A 526 -34.11 -18.53 1.23
N THR A 527 -35.03 -18.03 0.41
CA THR A 527 -35.56 -18.81 -0.71
C THR A 527 -34.50 -19.03 -1.79
N PRO A 528 -34.57 -20.17 -2.51
CA PRO A 528 -33.62 -20.46 -3.57
C PRO A 528 -33.88 -19.57 -4.81
N TYR A 529 -32.82 -18.96 -5.33
CA TYR A 529 -32.83 -18.28 -6.61
C TYR A 529 -33.12 -19.27 -7.75
N THR A 530 -34.10 -18.94 -8.59
CA THR A 530 -34.51 -19.73 -9.77
C THR A 530 -34.53 -18.90 -11.06
N GLY A 531 -33.85 -17.75 -11.05
CA GLY A 531 -33.91 -16.75 -12.10
C GLY A 531 -33.08 -17.03 -13.34
N ALA A 532 -32.75 -15.99 -14.10
CA ALA A 532 -32.02 -16.10 -15.36
C ALA A 532 -30.56 -16.59 -15.21
N ASP A 533 -29.92 -16.30 -14.09
CA ASP A 533 -28.53 -16.65 -13.83
C ASP A 533 -28.39 -18.11 -13.38
N SER A 534 -28.11 -19.00 -14.33
CA SER A 534 -28.00 -20.43 -14.05
C SER A 534 -26.84 -20.82 -13.11
N LEU A 535 -25.81 -19.96 -12.94
CA LEU A 535 -24.69 -20.27 -12.06
C LEU A 535 -25.12 -20.25 -10.59
N ASP A 536 -26.06 -19.36 -10.26
CA ASP A 536 -26.54 -19.13 -8.91
C ASP A 536 -27.87 -19.85 -8.60
N HIS A 537 -28.35 -20.72 -9.50
CA HIS A 537 -29.52 -21.54 -9.21
C HIS A 537 -29.34 -22.29 -7.89
N GLN A 538 -30.40 -22.26 -7.07
CA GLN A 538 -30.44 -22.84 -5.72
C GLN A 538 -29.57 -22.13 -4.67
N GLN A 539 -28.84 -21.06 -5.00
CA GLN A 539 -28.29 -20.17 -3.98
C GLN A 539 -29.42 -19.42 -3.29
N ARG A 540 -29.27 -19.08 -2.01
CA ARG A 540 -30.28 -18.28 -1.31
C ARG A 540 -30.29 -16.88 -1.91
N GLN A 541 -31.46 -16.29 -2.10
CA GLN A 541 -31.55 -14.94 -2.66
C GLN A 541 -30.85 -13.90 -1.77
N GLY A 542 -30.87 -14.06 -0.46
CA GLY A 542 -30.12 -13.21 0.48
C GLY A 542 -28.62 -13.17 0.21
N GLU A 543 -28.00 -14.23 -0.31
CA GLU A 543 -26.59 -14.21 -0.78
C GLU A 543 -26.41 -13.23 -1.94
N ARG A 544 -27.33 -13.31 -2.92
CA ARG A 544 -27.31 -12.45 -4.11
C ARG A 544 -27.61 -11.00 -3.75
N VAL A 545 -28.52 -10.76 -2.79
CA VAL A 545 -28.84 -9.42 -2.28
C VAL A 545 -27.61 -8.79 -1.63
N ALA A 546 -26.90 -9.51 -0.75
CA ALA A 546 -25.68 -9.02 -0.11
C ALA A 546 -24.56 -8.67 -1.12
N VAL A 547 -24.45 -9.42 -2.24
CA VAL A 547 -23.56 -9.04 -3.34
C VAL A 547 -24.04 -7.77 -4.05
N GLY A 548 -25.36 -7.55 -4.16
CA GLY A 548 -25.96 -6.52 -5.01
C GLY A 548 -26.23 -7.00 -6.43
N LEU A 549 -26.71 -8.25 -6.54
CA LEU A 549 -27.15 -8.86 -7.78
C LEU A 549 -28.68 -8.76 -7.95
N PRO A 550 -29.18 -8.78 -9.20
CA PRO A 550 -30.61 -8.87 -9.42
C PRO A 550 -31.21 -10.16 -8.84
N VAL A 551 -32.36 -10.04 -8.19
CA VAL A 551 -33.11 -11.12 -7.55
C VAL A 551 -34.59 -11.05 -7.92
N ASP A 552 -35.29 -12.17 -7.74
CA ASP A 552 -36.76 -12.23 -7.81
C ASP A 552 -37.33 -11.80 -6.44
N HIS A 553 -37.35 -10.49 -6.20
CA HIS A 553 -37.67 -9.90 -4.89
C HIS A 553 -39.12 -10.12 -4.42
N ASP A 554 -40.06 -10.44 -5.31
CA ASP A 554 -41.48 -10.67 -4.95
C ASP A 554 -41.92 -12.14 -5.12
N HIS A 555 -41.00 -13.02 -5.54
CA HIS A 555 -41.25 -14.42 -5.86
C HIS A 555 -42.35 -14.63 -6.91
N ASP A 556 -42.59 -13.62 -7.75
CA ASP A 556 -43.48 -13.74 -8.89
C ASP A 556 -42.64 -14.00 -10.16
N PRO A 557 -42.73 -15.19 -10.76
CA PRO A 557 -41.96 -15.52 -11.96
C PRO A 557 -42.32 -14.65 -13.19
N ASN A 558 -43.33 -13.78 -13.08
CA ASN A 558 -43.69 -12.80 -14.13
C ASN A 558 -43.07 -11.41 -13.89
N THR A 559 -42.50 -11.15 -12.71
CA THR A 559 -41.83 -9.89 -12.38
C THR A 559 -40.36 -9.97 -12.84
N PRO A 560 -39.83 -8.95 -13.53
CA PRO A 560 -38.41 -8.92 -13.88
C PRO A 560 -37.53 -8.85 -12.64
N GLU A 561 -36.43 -9.57 -12.65
CA GLU A 561 -35.41 -9.50 -11.61
C GLU A 561 -34.78 -8.10 -11.56
N ILE A 562 -34.64 -7.55 -10.35
CA ILE A 562 -34.08 -6.24 -10.07
C ILE A 562 -33.17 -6.32 -8.85
N ILE A 563 -32.34 -5.29 -8.63
CA ILE A 563 -31.71 -5.09 -7.32
C ILE A 563 -32.83 -4.93 -6.29
N ASP A 564 -32.70 -5.63 -5.17
CA ASP A 564 -33.72 -5.63 -4.12
C ASP A 564 -34.06 -4.19 -3.68
N PRO A 565 -35.34 -3.77 -3.75
CA PRO A 565 -35.74 -2.42 -3.39
C PRO A 565 -35.62 -2.11 -1.89
N ASP A 566 -35.62 -3.14 -1.03
CA ASP A 566 -35.47 -3.01 0.42
C ASP A 566 -34.00 -3.04 0.86
N HIS A 567 -33.08 -3.43 -0.04
CA HIS A 567 -31.63 -3.41 0.16
C HIS A 567 -30.93 -2.54 -0.91
N ARG A 568 -30.69 -1.28 -0.56
CA ARG A 568 -30.04 -0.31 -1.45
C ARG A 568 -28.68 -0.79 -1.92
N ILE A 569 -28.37 -0.59 -3.21
CA ILE A 569 -27.09 -1.00 -3.80
C ILE A 569 -25.87 -0.45 -3.08
N GLU A 570 -25.95 0.74 -2.47
CA GLU A 570 -24.84 1.32 -1.71
C GLU A 570 -24.53 0.57 -0.41
N LEU A 571 -25.39 -0.37 0.01
CA LEU A 571 -25.23 -1.22 1.19
C LEU A 571 -24.82 -2.66 0.83
N THR A 572 -24.49 -2.92 -0.44
CA THR A 572 -24.07 -4.25 -0.91
C THR A 572 -22.58 -4.28 -1.23
N GLU A 573 -22.01 -5.49 -1.35
CA GLU A 573 -20.62 -5.70 -1.79
C GLU A 573 -20.28 -4.93 -3.08
N ASN A 574 -21.12 -5.03 -4.11
CA ASN A 574 -20.96 -4.30 -5.37
C ASN A 574 -21.13 -2.78 -5.22
N GLY A 575 -21.87 -2.31 -4.21
CA GLY A 575 -21.91 -0.89 -3.86
C GLY A 575 -20.54 -0.37 -3.48
N LEU A 576 -19.89 -1.06 -2.51
CA LEU A 576 -18.54 -0.72 -2.07
C LEU A 576 -17.52 -0.91 -3.19
N ARG A 577 -17.54 -2.05 -3.92
CA ARG A 577 -16.60 -2.30 -5.03
C ARG A 577 -16.59 -1.17 -6.06
N ARG A 578 -17.77 -0.64 -6.42
CA ARG A 578 -17.87 0.49 -7.37
C ARG A 578 -17.26 1.78 -6.83
N GLU A 579 -17.38 2.02 -5.53
CA GLU A 579 -16.75 3.17 -4.88
C GLU A 579 -15.22 3.03 -4.87
N LEU A 580 -14.74 1.82 -4.57
CA LEU A 580 -13.33 1.46 -4.59
C LEU A 580 -12.70 1.45 -5.98
N GLY A 581 -13.52 1.39 -7.05
CA GLY A 581 -13.03 1.15 -8.40
C GLY A 581 -12.70 -0.33 -8.70
N ALA A 582 -13.04 -1.25 -7.79
CA ALA A 582 -12.85 -2.68 -7.95
C ALA A 582 -13.88 -3.30 -8.92
N PRO A 583 -13.55 -4.42 -9.59
CA PRO A 583 -14.50 -5.14 -10.43
C PRO A 583 -15.74 -5.59 -9.63
N ASN A 584 -16.92 -5.47 -10.24
CA ASN A 584 -18.13 -6.06 -9.66
C ASN A 584 -18.03 -7.59 -9.64
N ARG A 585 -18.66 -8.18 -8.63
CA ARG A 585 -18.98 -9.60 -8.60
C ARG A 585 -20.28 -9.81 -9.36
N ASP A 586 -20.20 -10.48 -10.51
CA ASP A 586 -21.34 -10.67 -11.45
C ASP A 586 -22.22 -11.88 -11.09
N HIS A 587 -21.68 -12.80 -10.28
CA HIS A 587 -22.34 -14.01 -9.78
C HIS A 587 -21.91 -14.27 -8.33
N TYR A 588 -22.77 -14.89 -7.53
CA TYR A 588 -22.39 -15.31 -6.19
C TYR A 588 -21.38 -16.47 -6.25
N ARG A 589 -21.57 -17.46 -7.13
CA ARG A 589 -20.63 -18.60 -7.19
C ARG A 589 -19.28 -18.33 -7.83
#